data_AF-A0A183D7L9-F1
#
_entry.id   AF-A0A183D7L9-F1
#
_cell.length_a   1.000
_cell.length_b   1.000
_cell.length_c   1.000
_cell.angle_alpha   90.00
_cell.angle_beta   90.00
_cell.angle_gamma   90.00
#
_symmetry.space_group_name_H-M   'P 1'
#
loop_
_entity.id
_entity.type
_entity.pdbx_description
1 polymer ?
#
loop_
_entity_poly.entity_id
_entity_poly.type
_entity_poly.pdbx_seq_one_letter_code
_entity_poly.pdbx_strand_id
1 'polypeptide(L)'
;MLRGEAAAMASYIAQGKRIPRRGEIGLSSAEISEYEKIGYVMSGTRHKSMEATRLRKENQVMTAEEKRLLSGFTHDERKKKEEIVLQQFKSFIESKKSKN
;
A
#
# COMPACT_ATOMS: atom_id res chain seq x y z
N MET A 1 2.25 11.74 -11.26
CA MET A 1 1.09 10.81 -11.43
C MET A 1 -0.12 11.66 -11.67
N LEU A 2 -0.98 11.29 -12.62
CA LEU A 2 -2.25 11.97 -12.82
C LEU A 2 -3.13 11.80 -11.57
N ARG A 3 -3.94 12.81 -11.29
CA ARG A 3 -4.85 12.84 -10.13
C ARG A 3 -5.86 11.69 -10.26
N GLY A 4 -5.82 10.73 -9.34
CA GLY A 4 -6.71 9.55 -9.34
C GLY A 4 -6.02 8.22 -9.70
N GLU A 5 -4.84 8.25 -10.33
CA GLU A 5 -4.09 7.02 -10.66
C GLU A 5 -3.67 6.25 -9.40
N ALA A 6 -3.32 6.96 -8.34
CA ALA A 6 -2.89 6.34 -7.07
C ALA A 6 -4.03 5.57 -6.38
N ALA A 7 -5.27 6.08 -6.46
CA ALA A 7 -6.43 5.42 -5.87
C ALA A 7 -6.80 4.15 -6.65
N ALA A 8 -6.78 4.22 -7.99
CA ALA A 8 -7.00 3.06 -8.84
C ALA A 8 -5.90 1.99 -8.65
N MET A 9 -4.63 2.39 -8.56
CA MET A 9 -3.52 1.47 -8.26
C MET A 9 -3.71 0.75 -6.93
N ALA A 10 -4.10 1.47 -5.87
CA ALA A 10 -4.36 0.86 -4.56
C ALA A 10 -5.45 -0.23 -4.62
N SER A 11 -6.48 -0.07 -5.47
CA SER A 11 -7.52 -1.09 -5.64
C SER A 11 -7.02 -2.35 -6.33
N TYR A 12 -6.12 -2.25 -7.32
CA TYR A 12 -5.52 -3.42 -7.97
C TYR A 12 -4.65 -4.22 -6.99
N ILE A 13 -3.88 -3.51 -6.16
CA ILE A 13 -2.95 -4.15 -5.24
C ILE A 13 -3.67 -4.77 -4.04
N ALA A 14 -4.71 -4.12 -3.51
CA ALA A 14 -5.59 -4.71 -2.49
C ALA A 14 -6.24 -6.02 -2.96
N GLN A 15 -6.39 -6.21 -4.28
CA GLN A 15 -6.90 -7.43 -4.90
C GLN A 15 -5.79 -8.43 -5.27
N GLY A 16 -4.52 -8.16 -4.93
CA GLY A 16 -3.37 -8.98 -5.31
C GLY A 16 -3.09 -9.00 -6.81
N LYS A 17 -3.64 -8.05 -7.57
CA LYS A 17 -3.54 -8.01 -9.02
C LYS A 17 -2.37 -7.13 -9.46
N ARG A 18 -1.70 -7.57 -10.52
CA ARG A 18 -0.64 -6.82 -11.20
C ARG A 18 -1.17 -5.47 -11.68
N ILE A 19 -0.42 -4.40 -11.44
CA ILE A 19 -0.76 -3.05 -11.92
C ILE A 19 -0.62 -2.98 -13.46
N PRO A 20 -1.65 -2.55 -14.20
CA PRO A 20 -1.60 -2.45 -15.67
C PRO A 20 -0.55 -1.45 -16.17
N ARG A 21 0.17 -1.79 -17.25
CA ARG A 21 1.04 -0.87 -18.01
C ARG A 21 0.18 0.14 -18.80
N ARG A 22 0.76 1.25 -19.27
CA ARG A 22 0.02 2.27 -20.05
C ARG A 22 -0.68 1.71 -21.30
N GLY A 23 -0.07 0.74 -21.99
CA GLY A 23 -0.66 0.03 -23.13
C GLY A 23 -1.63 -1.09 -22.76
N GLU A 24 -1.85 -1.31 -21.46
CA GLU A 24 -2.73 -2.32 -20.89
C GLU A 24 -3.95 -1.67 -20.20
N ILE A 25 -4.05 -0.33 -20.26
CA ILE A 25 -5.19 0.41 -19.71
C ILE A 25 -6.43 0.01 -20.52
N GLY A 26 -7.35 -0.69 -19.87
CA GLY A 26 -8.57 -1.24 -20.49
C GLY A 26 -8.57 -2.76 -20.62
N LEU A 27 -7.45 -3.44 -20.35
CA LEU A 27 -7.39 -4.90 -20.25
C LEU A 27 -7.42 -5.34 -18.79
N SER A 28 -8.14 -6.42 -18.50
CA SER A 28 -8.09 -7.08 -17.21
C SER A 28 -6.76 -7.81 -17.02
N SER A 29 -6.36 -8.03 -15.77
CA SER A 29 -5.13 -8.76 -15.43
C SER A 29 -5.12 -10.19 -16.00
N ALA A 30 -6.30 -10.81 -16.14
CA ALA A 30 -6.43 -12.15 -16.72
C ALA A 30 -6.15 -12.14 -18.23
N GLU A 31 -6.69 -11.16 -18.96
CA GLU A 31 -6.43 -11.00 -20.40
C GLU A 31 -4.94 -10.74 -20.68
N ILE A 32 -4.29 -9.91 -19.87
CA ILE A 32 -2.85 -9.65 -20.00
C ILE A 32 -2.03 -10.94 -19.82
N SER A 33 -2.35 -11.74 -18.81
CA SER A 33 -1.65 -13.01 -18.56
C SER A 33 -1.87 -14.02 -19.69
N GLU A 34 -3.07 -14.06 -20.28
CA GLU A 34 -3.38 -14.96 -21.39
C GLU A 34 -2.64 -14.52 -22.66
N TYR A 35 -2.60 -13.21 -22.95
CA TYR A 35 -1.84 -12.68 -24.08
C TYR A 35 -0.34 -12.93 -23.94
N GLU A 36 0.24 -12.72 -22.75
CA GLU A 36 1.65 -13.04 -22.50
C GLU A 36 1.93 -14.55 -22.67
N LYS A 37 1.00 -15.42 -22.24
CA LYS A 37 1.11 -16.89 -22.39
C LYS A 37 1.05 -17.36 -23.85
N ILE A 38 0.22 -16.71 -24.67
CA ILE A 38 0.13 -16.98 -26.11
C ILE A 38 1.36 -16.42 -26.87
N GLY A 39 2.18 -15.59 -26.21
CA GLY A 39 3.42 -15.04 -26.75
C GLY A 39 3.29 -13.62 -27.30
N TYR A 40 2.18 -12.94 -27.02
CA TYR A 40 2.08 -11.51 -27.32
C TYR A 40 3.04 -10.72 -26.45
N VAL A 41 3.73 -9.78 -27.10
CA VAL A 41 4.68 -8.89 -26.44
C VAL A 41 3.96 -7.60 -26.07
N MET A 42 3.79 -7.39 -24.78
CA MET A 42 3.21 -6.14 -24.28
C MET A 42 4.12 -4.95 -24.58
N SER A 43 3.54 -3.75 -24.67
CA SER A 43 4.30 -2.54 -24.98
C SER A 43 5.41 -2.29 -23.95
N GLY A 44 6.66 -2.27 -24.40
CA GLY A 44 7.84 -1.96 -23.59
C GLY A 44 8.58 -3.16 -23.01
N THR A 45 8.09 -4.39 -23.18
CA THR A 45 8.67 -5.60 -22.57
C THR A 45 10.02 -6.00 -23.16
N ARG A 46 10.29 -5.68 -24.43
CA ARG A 46 11.60 -5.97 -25.08
C ARG A 46 12.69 -4.93 -24.79
N HIS A 47 12.35 -3.80 -24.16
CA HIS A 47 13.27 -2.69 -23.97
C HIS A 47 13.77 -2.65 -22.53
N LYS A 48 15.00 -3.13 -22.29
CA LYS A 48 15.59 -3.32 -20.95
C LYS A 48 15.46 -2.10 -20.03
N SER A 49 15.69 -0.89 -20.55
CA SER A 49 15.59 0.34 -19.74
C SER A 49 14.15 0.72 -19.39
N MET A 50 13.19 0.39 -20.26
CA MET A 50 11.77 0.60 -20.00
C MET A 50 11.24 -0.43 -19.00
N GLU A 51 11.69 -1.68 -19.12
CA GLU A 51 11.38 -2.74 -18.16
C GLU A 51 11.96 -2.45 -16.78
N ALA A 52 13.21 -2.00 -16.69
CA ALA A 52 13.80 -1.57 -15.41
C ALA A 52 13.03 -0.40 -14.79
N THR A 53 12.58 0.56 -15.61
CA THR A 53 11.75 1.67 -15.13
C THR A 53 10.38 1.19 -14.64
N ARG A 54 9.78 0.19 -15.30
CA ARG A 54 8.55 -0.46 -14.85
C ARG A 54 8.75 -1.14 -13.50
N LEU A 55 9.75 -2.01 -13.38
CA LEU A 55 10.07 -2.72 -12.12
C LEU A 55 10.30 -1.73 -10.99
N ARG A 56 11.01 -0.63 -11.23
CA ARG A 56 11.22 0.43 -10.25
C ARG A 56 9.90 1.10 -9.81
N LYS A 57 8.98 1.37 -10.74
CA LYS A 57 7.67 1.97 -10.42
C LYS A 57 6.78 0.99 -9.66
N GLU A 58 6.76 -0.29 -10.04
CA GLU A 58 6.04 -1.34 -9.30
C GLU A 58 6.59 -1.46 -7.87
N ASN A 59 7.92 -1.48 -7.71
CA ASN A 59 8.58 -1.52 -6.40
C ASN A 59 8.30 -0.28 -5.55
N GLN A 60 8.28 0.92 -6.13
CA GLN A 60 7.92 2.16 -5.42
C GLN A 60 6.52 2.09 -4.82
N VAL A 61 5.60 1.43 -5.51
CA VAL A 61 4.23 1.27 -5.05
C VAL A 61 4.15 0.21 -3.94
N MET A 62 4.83 -0.94 -4.07
CA MET A 62 4.95 -1.91 -2.97
C MET A 62 5.54 -1.29 -1.71
N THR A 63 6.65 -0.56 -1.82
CA THR A 63 7.27 0.11 -0.65
C THR A 63 6.36 1.15 -0.01
N ALA A 64 5.51 1.83 -0.80
CA ALA A 64 4.53 2.77 -0.26
C ALA A 64 3.43 2.06 0.54
N GLU A 65 3.00 0.87 0.11
CA GLU A 65 2.02 0.06 0.85
C GLU A 65 2.61 -0.59 2.10
N GLU A 66 3.81 -1.15 2.03
CA GLU A 66 4.53 -1.66 3.21
C GLU A 66 4.68 -0.57 4.26
N LYS A 67 5.07 0.64 3.83
CA LYS A 67 5.11 1.81 4.71
C LYS A 67 3.73 2.18 5.25
N ARG A 68 2.67 2.08 4.45
CA ARG A 68 1.30 2.38 4.90
C ARG A 68 0.82 1.37 5.94
N LEU A 69 1.02 0.07 5.71
CA LEU A 69 0.72 -1.01 6.63
C LEU A 69 1.51 -0.86 7.94
N LEU A 70 2.81 -0.57 7.85
CA LEU A 70 3.67 -0.33 9.01
C LEU A 70 3.25 0.95 9.78
N SER A 71 2.82 1.99 9.08
CA SER A 71 2.32 3.22 9.72
C SER A 71 0.99 3.01 10.45
N GLY A 72 0.10 2.17 9.91
CA GLY A 72 -1.15 1.80 10.60
C GLY A 72 -0.87 1.05 11.89
N PHE A 73 0.07 0.09 11.84
CA PHE A 73 0.49 -0.66 13.02
C PHE A 73 1.10 0.22 14.11
N THR A 74 2.01 1.13 13.74
CA THR A 74 2.63 2.06 14.71
C THR A 74 1.64 3.04 15.31
N HIS A 75 0.60 3.47 14.56
CA HIS A 75 -0.45 4.33 15.09
C HIS A 75 -1.31 3.62 16.14
N ASP A 76 -1.68 2.36 15.89
CA ASP A 76 -2.48 1.56 16.83
C ASP A 76 -1.70 1.22 18.11
N GLU A 77 -0.41 0.89 17.99
CA GLU A 77 0.45 0.70 19.16
C GLU A 77 0.60 1.98 19.99
N ARG A 78 0.74 3.12 19.32
CA ARG A 78 0.82 4.42 19.99
C ARG A 78 -0.48 4.76 20.73
N LYS A 79 -1.65 4.53 20.12
CA LYS A 79 -2.95 4.70 20.78
C LYS A 79 -3.08 3.84 22.04
N LYS A 80 -2.70 2.55 21.97
CA LYS A 80 -2.71 1.66 23.15
C LYS A 80 -1.82 2.19 24.27
N LYS A 81 -0.62 2.68 23.94
CA LYS A 81 0.28 3.30 24.94
C LYS A 81 -0.33 4.56 25.55
N GLU A 82 -0.91 5.44 24.74
CA GLU A 82 -1.58 6.66 25.22
C GLU A 82 -2.76 6.33 26.16
N GLU A 83 -3.54 5.29 25.85
CA GLU A 83 -4.67 4.86 26.66
C GLU A 83 -4.25 4.29 28.02
N ILE A 84 -3.16 3.51 28.06
CA ILE A 84 -2.57 3.02 29.32
C ILE A 84 -2.10 4.19 30.20
N VAL A 85 -1.41 5.17 29.61
CA VAL A 85 -0.92 6.35 30.35
C VAL A 85 -2.09 7.17 30.90
N LEU A 86 -3.17 7.34 30.13
CA LEU A 86 -4.39 8.02 30.59
C LEU A 86 -5.05 7.28 31.74
N GLN A 87 -5.14 5.95 31.69
CA GLN A 87 -5.65 5.12 32.78
C GLN A 87 -4.81 5.31 34.05
N GLN A 88 -3.49 5.23 33.95
CA GLN A 88 -2.57 5.44 35.07
C GLN A 88 -2.72 6.84 35.69
N PHE A 89 -2.87 7.88 34.86
CA PHE A 89 -3.09 9.24 35.34
C PHE A 89 -4.42 9.40 36.08
N LYS A 90 -5.51 8.80 35.57
CA LYS A 90 -6.82 8.83 36.23
C LYS A 90 -6.77 8.15 37.60
N SER A 91 -6.18 6.95 37.67
CA SER A 91 -6.02 6.23 38.94
C SER A 91 -5.16 7.00 39.94
N PHE A 92 -4.10 7.68 39.47
CA PHE A 92 -3.28 8.53 40.32
C PHE A 92 -4.06 9.71 40.91
N ILE A 93 -4.88 10.39 40.10
CA ILE A 93 -5.72 11.50 40.57
C ILE A 93 -6.78 11.02 41.57
N GLU A 94 -7.46 9.90 41.31
CA GLU A 94 -8.42 9.30 42.25
C GLU A 94 -7.75 8.92 43.58
N SER A 95 -6.57 8.30 43.52
CA SER A 95 -5.81 7.95 44.72
C SER A 95 -5.44 9.17 45.58
N LYS A 96 -5.18 10.31 44.93
CA LYS A 96 -4.84 11.57 45.61
C LYS A 96 -6.08 12.27 46.16
N LYS A 97 -7.22 12.18 45.48
CA LYS A 97 -8.53 12.68 45.94
C LYS A 97 -9.07 11.89 47.13
N SER A 98 -8.86 10.58 47.17
CA SER A 98 -9.31 9.70 48.24
C SER A 98 -8.53 9.87 49.56
N LYS A 99 -7.35 10.52 49.53
CA LYS A 99 -6.48 10.73 50.69
C LYS A 99 -6.70 12.07 51.41
N ASN A 100 -7.58 12.92 50.88
CA ASN A 100 -8.10 14.12 51.56
C ASN A 100 -9.54 13.85 52.02
#